data_AF-A0A2T6INR4-F1
#
_entry.id   AF-A0A2T6INR4-F1
#
_cell.length_a   1.000
_cell.length_b   1.000
_cell.length_c   1.000
_cell.angle_alpha   90.00
_cell.angle_beta   90.00
_cell.angle_gamma   90.00
#
_symmetry.space_group_name_H-M   'P 1'
#
loop_
_entity.id
_entity.type
_entity.pdbx_description
1 polymer ?
#
loop_
_entity_poly.entity_id
_entity_poly.type
_entity_poly.pdbx_seq_one_letter_code
_entity_poly.pdbx_strand_id
1 'polypeptide(L)'
;MAGCVQMLKNGDEATAFRKANGQRALLFVQAAHGPSQQMQEVFENFQEDFPTVAFGVVDVASNKCFAHANGVTEVPTTIFYEDGELLGRLVGALPAVVAKALTAWTNAGRSTLVSSLRDLQPSHQPPSKDTAVSLEERLSSLVNSHPVMVFMKGKREAPFCRFSKQLMGIFAEKRLVHFGAFDVFDDEEVREGLKKFSNWPTYPQVYVKGELIGGVDIIRALCEDGSFNEVFPPEAFA
;
A
#
# COMPACT_ATOMS: atom_id res chain seq x y z
N MET A 1 -0.09 33.54 21.00
CA MET A 1 -1.05 32.65 21.67
C MET A 1 -0.57 31.24 21.42
N ALA A 2 -0.24 30.48 22.47
CA ALA A 2 0.04 29.06 22.32
C ALA A 2 -1.22 28.38 21.77
N GLY A 3 -1.12 27.75 20.60
CA GLY A 3 -2.29 27.17 19.94
C GLY A 3 -2.64 25.83 20.58
N CYS A 4 -3.82 25.70 21.18
CA CYS A 4 -4.30 24.48 21.84
C CYS A 4 -4.42 23.27 20.87
N VAL A 5 -4.23 22.06 21.40
CA VAL A 5 -4.43 20.80 20.68
C VAL A 5 -5.89 20.77 20.23
N GLN A 6 -6.09 20.76 18.92
CA GLN A 6 -7.43 20.83 18.37
C GLN A 6 -8.05 19.45 18.31
N MET A 7 -9.16 19.24 19.02
CA MET A 7 -9.99 18.06 18.83
C MET A 7 -10.85 18.23 17.56
N LEU A 8 -10.60 17.40 16.56
CA LEU A 8 -11.22 17.49 15.23
C LEU A 8 -12.45 16.60 15.19
N LYS A 9 -13.63 17.22 15.10
CA LYS A 9 -14.91 16.54 15.37
C LYS A 9 -15.43 15.74 14.18
N ASN A 10 -15.00 16.09 12.97
CA ASN A 10 -15.46 15.49 11.71
C ASN A 10 -14.36 15.53 10.64
N GLY A 11 -14.61 14.83 9.52
CA GLY A 11 -13.67 14.72 8.41
C GLY A 11 -13.35 16.05 7.72
N ASP A 12 -14.27 17.02 7.74
CA ASP A 12 -14.06 18.33 7.13
C ASP A 12 -13.11 19.18 7.96
N GLU A 13 -13.31 19.22 9.29
CA GLU A 13 -12.38 19.85 10.22
C GLU A 13 -10.98 19.23 10.12
N ALA A 14 -10.89 17.90 10.07
CA ALA A 14 -9.62 17.20 9.95
C ALA A 14 -8.93 17.44 8.59
N THR A 15 -9.72 17.52 7.51
CA THR A 15 -9.23 17.86 6.18
C THR A 15 -8.73 19.30 6.10
N ALA A 16 -9.46 20.25 6.70
CA ALA A 16 -9.07 21.64 6.77
C ALA A 16 -7.78 21.81 7.59
N PHE A 17 -7.69 21.14 8.74
CA PHE A 17 -6.52 21.19 9.62
C PHE A 17 -5.25 20.71 8.90
N ARG A 18 -5.28 19.54 8.23
CA ARG A 18 -4.09 19.01 7.56
C ARG A 18 -3.65 19.85 6.36
N LYS A 19 -4.60 20.50 5.67
CA LYS A 19 -4.34 21.34 4.48
C LYS A 19 -3.85 22.74 4.81
N ALA A 20 -3.92 23.16 6.08
CA ALA A 20 -3.47 24.48 6.48
C ALA A 20 -1.93 24.58 6.43
N ASN A 21 -1.43 25.74 6.02
CA ASN A 21 0.01 26.01 5.93
C ASN A 21 0.74 25.78 7.27
N GLY A 22 2.03 25.48 7.17
CA GLY A 22 2.92 25.21 8.29
C GLY A 22 2.91 23.74 8.75
N GLN A 23 3.57 23.52 9.88
CA GLN A 23 3.79 22.19 10.45
C GLN A 23 2.56 21.72 11.23
N ARG A 24 2.02 20.55 10.87
CA ARG A 24 0.84 19.94 11.48
C ARG A 24 1.11 18.50 11.91
N ALA A 25 0.86 18.18 13.17
CA ALA A 25 0.90 16.82 13.68
C ALA A 25 -0.52 16.35 14.04
N LEU A 26 -0.96 15.24 13.44
CA LEU A 26 -2.28 14.64 13.66
C LEU A 26 -2.16 13.31 14.41
N LEU A 27 -2.78 13.21 15.58
CA LEU A 27 -2.88 11.98 16.35
C LEU A 27 -4.24 11.32 16.12
N PHE A 28 -4.23 10.10 15.61
CA PHE A 28 -5.42 9.26 15.47
C PHE A 28 -5.57 8.36 16.69
N VAL A 29 -6.75 8.37 17.28
CA VAL A 29 -7.03 7.78 18.60
C VAL A 29 -8.36 7.06 18.62
N GLN A 30 -8.60 6.31 19.69
CA GLN A 30 -9.91 5.77 20.04
C GLN A 30 -10.13 5.94 21.55
N ALA A 31 -11.28 6.48 21.97
CA ALA A 31 -11.54 6.90 23.34
C ALA A 31 -11.32 5.83 24.43
N ALA A 32 -11.63 4.56 24.14
CA ALA A 32 -11.52 3.43 25.07
C ALA A 32 -10.20 2.63 24.91
N HIS A 33 -9.15 3.26 24.36
CA HIS A 33 -7.86 2.62 24.14
C HIS A 33 -6.78 3.29 24.99
N GLY A 34 -6.26 2.58 26.01
CA GLY A 34 -5.28 3.12 26.97
C GLY A 34 -4.06 3.78 26.33
N PRO A 35 -3.37 3.14 25.36
CA PRO A 35 -2.26 3.77 24.64
C PRO A 35 -2.65 5.05 23.88
N SER A 36 -3.89 5.17 23.43
CA SER A 36 -4.39 6.39 22.80
C SER A 36 -4.56 7.53 23.79
N GLN A 37 -5.05 7.24 25.00
CA GLN A 37 -5.19 8.24 26.08
C GLN A 37 -3.82 8.79 26.48
N GLN A 38 -2.84 7.90 26.67
CA GLN A 38 -1.45 8.30 26.94
C GLN A 38 -0.89 9.24 25.88
N MET A 39 -1.10 8.93 24.60
CA MET A 39 -0.58 9.78 23.51
C MET A 39 -1.28 11.14 23.42
N GLN A 40 -2.55 11.25 23.86
CA GLN A 40 -3.25 12.55 23.91
C GLN A 40 -2.61 13.48 24.94
N GLU A 41 -2.37 12.99 26.16
CA GLU A 41 -1.68 13.76 27.22
C GLU A 41 -0.28 14.19 26.76
N VAL A 42 0.42 13.31 26.04
CA VAL A 42 1.73 13.63 25.46
C VAL A 42 1.64 14.73 24.40
N PHE A 43 0.60 14.74 23.56
CA PHE A 43 0.39 15.79 22.56
C PHE A 43 0.13 17.16 23.19
N GLU A 44 -0.56 17.21 24.32
CA GLU A 44 -0.76 18.45 25.08
C GLU A 44 0.57 19.03 25.56
N ASN A 45 1.46 18.19 26.09
CA ASN A 45 2.80 18.62 26.49
C ASN A 45 3.67 19.05 25.29
N PHE A 46 3.62 18.32 24.18
CA PHE A 46 4.38 18.67 22.96
C PHE A 46 4.01 20.01 22.37
N GLN A 47 2.77 20.45 22.52
CA GLN A 47 2.38 21.76 22.05
C GLN A 47 3.14 22.89 22.77
N GLU A 48 3.47 22.71 24.05
CA GLU A 48 4.27 23.67 24.82
C GLU A 48 5.72 23.67 24.33
N ASP A 49 6.27 22.49 24.06
CA ASP A 49 7.67 22.30 23.63
C ASP A 49 7.90 22.69 22.15
N PHE A 50 6.88 22.55 21.30
CA PHE A 50 6.96 22.75 19.85
C PHE A 50 5.92 23.76 19.35
N PRO A 51 6.02 25.05 19.75
CA PRO A 51 4.99 26.06 19.49
C PRO A 51 4.80 26.41 17.99
N THR A 52 5.73 26.00 17.12
CA THR A 52 5.63 26.18 15.66
C THR A 52 4.78 25.08 14.99
N VAL A 53 4.54 23.98 15.68
CA VAL A 53 3.77 22.84 15.20
C VAL A 53 2.35 22.97 15.75
N ALA A 54 1.34 22.88 14.89
CA ALA A 54 -0.02 22.74 15.36
C ALA A 54 -0.38 21.26 15.54
N PHE A 55 -1.00 20.95 16.67
CA PHE A 55 -1.38 19.60 17.05
C PHE A 55 -2.89 19.41 16.93
N GLY A 56 -3.30 18.29 16.35
CA GLY A 56 -4.71 17.93 16.21
C GLY A 56 -4.94 16.46 16.58
N VAL A 57 -6.12 16.17 17.11
CA VAL A 57 -6.52 14.82 17.52
C VAL A 57 -7.79 14.42 16.77
N VAL A 58 -7.80 13.19 16.25
CA VAL A 58 -8.90 12.62 15.47
C VAL A 58 -9.34 11.31 16.12
N ASP A 59 -10.57 11.25 16.64
CA ASP A 59 -11.18 9.98 17.05
C ASP A 59 -11.60 9.19 15.80
N VAL A 60 -11.03 7.99 15.62
CA VAL A 60 -11.28 7.13 14.45
C VAL A 60 -12.71 6.60 14.40
N ALA A 61 -13.39 6.44 15.53
CA ALA A 61 -14.76 5.91 15.57
C ALA A 61 -15.75 6.86 14.88
N SER A 62 -15.56 8.17 15.06
CA SER A 62 -16.37 9.22 14.45
C SER A 62 -15.86 9.65 13.06
N ASN A 63 -14.61 9.34 12.73
CA ASN A 63 -13.93 9.81 11.52
C ASN A 63 -13.40 8.68 10.63
N LYS A 64 -14.09 7.53 10.57
CA LYS A 64 -13.62 6.31 9.89
C LYS A 64 -13.17 6.53 8.45
N CYS A 65 -13.98 7.22 7.63
CA CYS A 65 -13.64 7.48 6.22
C CYS A 65 -12.35 8.31 6.10
N PHE A 66 -12.18 9.31 6.95
CA PHE A 66 -10.98 10.13 6.97
C PHE A 66 -9.77 9.32 7.45
N ALA A 67 -9.89 8.56 8.55
CA ALA A 67 -8.82 7.71 9.06
C ALA A 67 -8.36 6.69 7.99
N HIS A 68 -9.31 6.02 7.33
CA HIS A 68 -9.02 5.07 6.25
C HIS A 68 -8.35 5.75 5.04
N ALA A 69 -8.84 6.91 4.60
CA ALA A 69 -8.24 7.67 3.50
C ALA A 69 -6.82 8.17 3.82
N ASN A 70 -6.46 8.25 5.11
CA ASN A 70 -5.11 8.56 5.57
C ASN A 70 -4.28 7.30 5.85
N GLY A 71 -4.76 6.10 5.53
CA GLY A 71 -4.08 4.82 5.73
C GLY A 71 -3.90 4.42 7.20
N VAL A 72 -4.78 4.90 8.09
CA VAL A 72 -4.75 4.54 9.51
C VAL A 72 -5.44 3.21 9.70
N THR A 73 -4.66 2.18 10.01
CA THR A 73 -5.13 0.82 10.31
C THR A 73 -5.09 0.51 11.81
N GLU A 74 -4.27 1.24 12.56
CA GLU A 74 -4.00 1.02 13.98
C GLU A 74 -3.99 2.34 14.73
N VAL A 75 -4.33 2.30 16.02
CA VAL A 75 -4.31 3.45 16.92
C VAL A 75 -3.49 3.12 18.17
N PRO A 76 -2.77 4.09 18.76
CA PRO A 76 -2.61 5.45 18.25
C PRO A 76 -1.67 5.52 17.03
N THR A 77 -1.92 6.45 16.12
CA THR A 77 -1.02 6.76 15.00
C THR A 77 -0.81 8.26 14.89
N THR A 78 0.44 8.71 14.85
CA THR A 78 0.80 10.11 14.61
C THR A 78 1.19 10.29 13.15
N ILE A 79 0.60 11.28 12.47
CA ILE A 79 0.92 11.64 11.09
C ILE A 79 1.39 13.10 11.02
N PHE A 80 2.46 13.34 10.27
CA PHE A 80 3.05 14.66 10.10
C PHE A 80 2.73 15.23 8.71
N TYR A 81 2.27 16.48 8.66
CA TYR A 81 2.00 17.23 7.44
C TYR A 81 2.71 18.59 7.46
N GLU A 82 3.18 19.05 6.30
CA GLU A 82 3.67 20.42 6.12
C GLU A 82 3.08 21.01 4.85
N ASP A 83 2.40 22.16 4.97
CA ASP A 83 1.75 22.83 3.83
C ASP A 83 0.80 21.92 3.04
N GLY A 84 0.07 21.05 3.74
CA GLY A 84 -0.85 20.07 3.15
C GLY A 84 -0.20 18.77 2.68
N GLU A 85 1.12 18.68 2.63
CA GLU A 85 1.86 17.52 2.16
C GLU A 85 2.11 16.52 3.28
N LEU A 86 1.86 15.24 3.01
CA LEU A 86 2.17 14.14 3.94
C LEU A 86 3.69 13.93 4.03
N LEU A 87 4.26 14.04 5.23
CA LEU A 87 5.69 13.82 5.46
C LEU A 87 6.01 12.39 5.93
N GLY A 88 5.10 11.79 6.69
CA GLY A 88 5.24 10.43 7.19
C GLY A 88 4.39 10.18 8.43
N ARG A 89 4.52 8.98 9.00
CA ARG A 89 3.71 8.52 10.13
C ARG A 89 4.52 7.70 11.12
N LEU A 90 4.04 7.64 12.36
CA LEU A 90 4.53 6.76 13.41
C LEU A 90 3.34 6.02 14.01
N VAL A 91 3.39 4.69 13.99
CA VAL A 91 2.34 3.83 14.51
C VAL A 91 2.70 3.38 15.92
N GLY A 92 1.73 3.43 16.83
CA GLY A 92 1.88 3.03 18.23
C GLY A 92 2.14 4.20 19.19
N ALA A 93 2.05 3.88 20.49
CA ALA A 93 2.28 4.84 21.56
C ALA A 93 3.79 5.01 21.82
N LEU A 94 4.43 5.87 21.02
CA LEU A 94 5.88 6.07 21.04
C LEU A 94 6.27 7.53 21.36
N PRO A 95 6.06 8.05 22.58
CA PRO A 95 6.32 9.46 22.93
C PRO A 95 7.73 9.93 22.58
N ALA A 96 8.77 9.20 23.00
CA ALA A 96 10.16 9.58 22.75
C ALA A 96 10.51 9.64 21.26
N VAL A 97 9.91 8.75 20.46
CA VAL A 97 10.13 8.70 19.01
C VAL A 97 9.44 9.87 18.32
N VAL A 98 8.22 10.20 18.71
CA VAL A 98 7.49 11.39 18.23
C VAL A 98 8.24 12.66 18.62
N ALA A 99 8.74 12.79 19.86
CA ALA A 99 9.52 13.92 20.31
C ALA A 99 10.81 14.11 19.50
N LYS A 100 11.52 13.01 19.19
CA LYS A 100 12.71 13.03 18.33
C LYS A 100 12.37 13.46 16.90
N ALA A 101 11.26 12.99 16.35
CA ALA A 101 10.76 13.41 15.04
C ALA A 101 10.43 14.91 15.02
N LEU A 102 9.69 15.41 16.02
CA LEU A 102 9.36 16.83 16.16
C LEU A 102 10.63 17.69 16.26
N THR A 103 11.58 17.30 17.12
CA THR A 103 12.88 17.99 17.24
C THR A 103 13.64 18.04 15.91
N ALA A 104 13.71 16.92 15.19
CA ALA A 104 14.35 16.88 13.88
C ALA A 104 13.65 17.79 12.87
N TRP A 105 12.33 17.84 12.91
CA TRP A 105 11.51 18.63 12.01
C TRP A 105 11.62 20.13 12.26
N THR A 106 11.51 20.56 13.52
CA THR A 106 11.56 21.98 13.88
C THR A 106 12.96 22.57 13.75
N ASN A 107 14.01 21.79 14.04
CA ASN A 107 15.37 22.30 14.07
C ASN A 107 16.12 22.11 12.74
N ALA A 108 15.89 21.00 12.05
CA ALA A 108 16.64 20.60 10.86
C ALA A 108 15.77 20.47 9.59
N GLY A 109 14.48 20.77 9.70
CA GLY A 109 13.56 20.91 8.58
C GLY A 109 13.01 19.59 8.01
N ARG A 110 12.12 19.76 7.02
CA ARG A 110 11.36 18.70 6.36
C ARG A 110 12.20 17.50 5.90
N SER A 111 13.33 17.75 5.23
CA SER A 111 14.17 16.68 4.68
C SER A 111 14.70 15.75 5.78
N THR A 112 15.12 16.34 6.90
CA THR A 112 15.69 15.60 8.03
C THR A 112 14.64 14.76 8.74
N LEU A 113 13.44 15.32 8.95
CA LEU A 113 12.29 14.55 9.46
C LEU A 113 12.02 13.34 8.57
N VAL A 114 11.89 13.54 7.25
CA VAL A 114 11.58 12.46 6.31
C VAL A 114 12.64 11.35 6.34
N SER A 115 13.93 11.68 6.49
CA SER A 115 14.97 10.66 6.70
C SER A 115 14.84 9.96 8.06
N SER A 116 14.67 10.72 9.15
CA SER A 116 14.59 10.16 10.51
C SER A 116 13.39 9.26 10.69
N LEU A 117 12.25 9.55 10.07
CA LEU A 117 11.06 8.69 10.15
C LEU A 117 11.32 7.29 9.56
N ARG A 118 12.19 7.17 8.54
CA ARG A 118 12.58 5.86 8.00
C ARG A 118 13.39 5.05 9.00
N ASP A 119 14.27 5.71 9.74
CA ASP A 119 15.18 5.07 10.70
C ASP A 119 14.50 4.77 12.05
N LEU A 120 13.42 5.50 12.37
CA LEU A 120 12.74 5.45 13.67
C LEU A 120 11.56 4.47 13.75
N GLN A 121 11.14 3.88 12.64
CA GLN A 121 10.15 2.81 12.67
C GLN A 121 10.85 1.46 12.88
N PRO A 122 10.48 0.66 13.90
CA PRO A 122 10.91 -0.73 13.96
C PRO A 122 10.43 -1.42 12.69
N SER A 123 11.30 -2.23 12.08
CA SER A 123 11.14 -2.86 10.77
C SER A 123 9.79 -3.52 10.56
N HIS A 124 8.83 -2.75 10.06
CA HIS A 124 7.66 -3.12 9.27
C HIS A 124 7.47 -1.94 8.32
N GLN A 125 8.19 -1.96 7.20
CA GLN A 125 7.99 -1.00 6.12
C GLN A 125 6.54 -1.11 5.61
N PRO A 126 5.85 0.03 5.46
CA PRO A 126 5.26 0.35 4.19
C PRO A 126 6.18 1.36 3.51
N PRO A 127 6.71 1.08 2.30
CA PRO A 127 7.54 2.06 1.60
C PRO A 127 6.69 3.29 1.22
N SER A 128 7.23 4.48 1.54
CA SER A 128 6.85 5.78 0.96
C SER A 128 6.99 5.74 -0.58
N LYS A 129 6.16 6.36 -1.43
CA LYS A 129 5.68 7.75 -1.48
C LYS A 129 4.65 7.87 -2.63
N ASP A 130 3.76 8.86 -2.55
CA ASP A 130 2.73 9.29 -3.52
C ASP A 130 1.43 8.47 -3.55
N THR A 131 0.31 9.15 -3.77
CA THR A 131 -0.98 8.52 -4.14
C THR A 131 -0.89 8.00 -5.58
N ALA A 132 0.01 7.06 -5.79
CA ALA A 132 0.04 6.10 -6.87
C ALA A 132 0.51 4.81 -6.18
N VAL A 133 -0.31 3.76 -6.24
CA VAL A 133 0.14 2.41 -5.84
C VAL A 133 1.51 2.23 -6.49
N SER A 134 2.57 2.01 -5.69
CA SER A 134 3.91 1.87 -6.26
C SER A 134 3.86 0.78 -7.33
N LEU A 135 4.63 0.90 -8.41
CA LEU A 135 4.56 -0.09 -9.50
C LEU A 135 4.69 -1.51 -8.93
N GLU A 136 5.58 -1.73 -7.97
CA GLU A 136 5.74 -3.03 -7.30
C GLU A 136 4.49 -3.49 -6.53
N GLU A 137 3.84 -2.61 -5.75
CA GLU A 137 2.57 -2.93 -5.08
C GLU A 137 1.43 -3.17 -6.09
N ARG A 138 1.44 -2.45 -7.21
CA ARG A 138 0.47 -2.59 -8.29
C ARG A 138 0.64 -3.94 -8.98
N LEU A 139 1.88 -4.31 -9.29
CA LEU A 139 2.24 -5.61 -9.84
C LEU A 139 1.88 -6.73 -8.87
N SER A 140 2.25 -6.59 -7.59
CA SER A 140 1.90 -7.54 -6.53
C SER A 140 0.38 -7.70 -6.42
N SER A 141 -0.38 -6.61 -6.46
CA SER A 141 -1.85 -6.66 -6.45
C SER A 141 -2.42 -7.33 -7.69
N LEU A 142 -1.83 -7.07 -8.87
CA LEU A 142 -2.27 -7.65 -10.14
C LEU A 142 -2.05 -9.16 -10.17
N VAL A 143 -0.86 -9.65 -9.79
CA VAL A 143 -0.56 -11.10 -9.78
C VAL A 143 -1.40 -11.86 -8.74
N ASN A 144 -1.85 -11.17 -7.69
CA ASN A 144 -2.72 -11.72 -6.64
C ASN A 144 -4.22 -11.47 -6.89
N SER A 145 -4.60 -10.80 -7.98
CA SER A 145 -6.00 -10.42 -8.23
C SER A 145 -6.94 -11.62 -8.42
N HIS A 146 -6.38 -12.76 -8.84
CA HIS A 146 -7.09 -14.02 -9.03
C HIS A 146 -6.19 -15.18 -8.58
N PRO A 147 -6.77 -16.31 -8.10
CA PRO A 147 -6.01 -17.51 -7.77
C PRO A 147 -5.15 -18.03 -8.93
N VAL A 148 -5.63 -17.84 -10.16
CA VAL A 148 -4.86 -18.08 -11.39
C VAL A 148 -4.91 -16.79 -12.21
N MET A 149 -3.75 -16.20 -12.49
CA MET A 149 -3.63 -14.94 -13.23
C MET A 149 -2.70 -15.08 -14.42
N VAL A 150 -3.14 -14.66 -15.59
CA VAL A 150 -2.39 -14.75 -16.85
C VAL A 150 -2.11 -13.37 -17.42
N PHE A 151 -0.84 -13.07 -17.66
CA PHE A 151 -0.42 -11.88 -18.40
C PHE A 151 -0.04 -12.30 -19.81
N MET A 152 -0.73 -11.76 -20.81
CA MET A 152 -0.60 -12.20 -22.20
C MET A 152 -0.72 -11.05 -23.18
N LYS A 153 -0.35 -11.31 -24.44
CA LYS A 153 -0.46 -10.34 -25.53
C LYS A 153 -1.80 -10.54 -26.23
N GLY A 154 -2.70 -9.56 -26.08
CA GLY A 154 -4.10 -9.67 -26.48
C GLY A 154 -5.00 -10.09 -25.31
N LYS A 155 -6.31 -10.04 -25.53
CA LYS A 155 -7.34 -10.44 -24.56
C LYS A 155 -7.66 -11.94 -24.64
N ARG A 156 -8.30 -12.49 -23.61
CA ARG A 156 -8.68 -13.92 -23.56
C ARG A 156 -9.52 -14.33 -24.78
N GLU A 157 -10.44 -13.47 -25.21
CA GLU A 157 -11.34 -13.68 -26.36
C GLU A 157 -10.64 -13.39 -27.70
N ALA A 158 -9.55 -12.62 -27.66
CA ALA A 158 -8.81 -12.16 -28.84
C ALA A 158 -7.28 -12.20 -28.59
N PRO A 159 -6.68 -13.39 -28.40
CA PRO A 159 -5.24 -13.53 -28.18
C PRO A 159 -4.47 -13.11 -29.44
N PHE A 160 -3.47 -12.24 -29.29
CA PHE A 160 -2.76 -11.64 -30.41
C PHE A 160 -1.54 -12.47 -30.84
N CYS A 161 -0.71 -12.86 -29.87
CA CYS A 161 0.53 -13.60 -30.12
C CYS A 161 0.30 -15.13 -30.22
N ARG A 162 1.07 -15.83 -31.06
CA ARG A 162 1.01 -17.30 -31.20
C ARG A 162 1.15 -18.04 -29.87
N PHE A 163 2.02 -17.55 -28.97
CA PHE A 163 2.26 -18.17 -27.66
C PHE A 163 1.07 -17.97 -26.71
N SER A 164 0.41 -16.80 -26.78
CA SER A 164 -0.82 -16.54 -26.04
C SER A 164 -1.98 -17.41 -26.56
N LYS A 165 -2.08 -17.59 -27.88
CA LYS A 165 -3.05 -18.51 -28.50
C LYS A 165 -2.84 -19.96 -28.05
N GLN A 166 -1.60 -20.43 -28.02
CA GLN A 166 -1.27 -21.77 -27.55
C GLN A 166 -1.65 -21.98 -26.09
N LEU A 167 -1.35 -21.02 -25.21
CA LEU A 167 -1.70 -21.11 -23.79
C LEU A 167 -3.22 -21.21 -23.59
N MET A 168 -4.01 -20.38 -24.29
CA MET A 168 -5.47 -20.45 -24.23
C MET A 168 -6.01 -21.78 -24.75
N GLY A 169 -5.38 -22.36 -25.78
CA GLY A 169 -5.70 -23.69 -26.28
C GLY A 169 -5.51 -24.78 -25.21
N ILE A 170 -4.36 -24.76 -24.51
CA ILE A 170 -4.08 -25.70 -23.41
C ILE A 170 -5.11 -25.55 -22.28
N PHE A 171 -5.42 -24.31 -21.87
CA PHE A 171 -6.40 -24.06 -20.81
C PHE A 171 -7.80 -24.56 -21.19
N ALA A 172 -8.20 -24.38 -22.45
CA ALA A 172 -9.46 -24.92 -22.96
C ALA A 172 -9.48 -26.46 -22.95
N GLU A 173 -8.42 -27.11 -23.41
CA GLU A 173 -8.30 -28.58 -23.41
C GLU A 173 -8.34 -29.16 -22.00
N LYS A 174 -7.65 -28.51 -21.05
CA LYS A 174 -7.61 -28.92 -19.63
C LYS A 174 -8.83 -28.47 -18.83
N ARG A 175 -9.82 -27.83 -19.46
CA ARG A 175 -11.02 -27.28 -18.81
C ARG A 175 -10.71 -26.28 -17.69
N LEU A 176 -9.59 -25.56 -17.77
CA LEU A 176 -9.24 -24.51 -16.82
C LEU A 176 -9.90 -23.20 -17.26
N VAL A 177 -11.01 -22.83 -16.62
CA VAL A 177 -11.88 -21.73 -17.08
C VAL A 177 -11.94 -20.55 -16.12
N HIS A 178 -11.69 -20.76 -14.83
CA HIS A 178 -11.74 -19.73 -13.80
C HIS A 178 -10.32 -19.17 -13.56
N PHE A 179 -9.96 -18.17 -14.36
CA PHE A 179 -8.70 -17.44 -14.25
C PHE A 179 -8.87 -15.97 -14.69
N GLY A 180 -8.07 -15.09 -14.11
CA GLY A 180 -7.92 -13.71 -14.56
C GLY A 180 -6.96 -13.60 -15.74
N ALA A 181 -7.22 -12.68 -16.67
CA ALA A 181 -6.34 -12.40 -17.79
C ALA A 181 -6.10 -10.89 -17.90
N PHE A 182 -4.86 -10.48 -18.14
CA PHE A 182 -4.45 -9.10 -18.36
C PHE A 182 -3.71 -8.98 -19.69
N ASP A 183 -4.16 -8.05 -20.54
CA ASP A 183 -3.48 -7.74 -21.80
C ASP A 183 -2.34 -6.77 -21.53
N VAL A 184 -1.10 -7.23 -21.73
CA VAL A 184 0.10 -6.42 -21.48
C VAL A 184 0.29 -5.30 -22.51
N PHE A 185 -0.52 -5.26 -23.58
CA PHE A 185 -0.56 -4.12 -24.49
C PHE A 185 -1.35 -2.93 -23.94
N ASP A 186 -2.26 -3.17 -22.99
CA ASP A 186 -3.07 -2.11 -22.40
C ASP A 186 -2.25 -1.25 -21.43
N ASP A 187 -1.11 -1.75 -20.94
CA ASP A 187 -0.24 -1.05 -19.99
C ASP A 187 1.24 -1.45 -20.15
N GLU A 188 2.03 -0.54 -20.74
CA GLU A 188 3.47 -0.75 -20.99
C GLU A 188 4.31 -0.73 -19.69
N GLU A 189 3.85 -0.02 -18.66
CA GLU A 189 4.53 0.04 -17.36
C GLU A 189 4.41 -1.29 -16.62
N VAL A 190 3.21 -1.87 -16.60
CA VAL A 190 2.96 -3.23 -16.07
C VAL A 190 3.74 -4.26 -16.88
N ARG A 191 3.79 -4.11 -18.20
CA ARG A 191 4.51 -5.02 -19.10
C ARG A 191 6.02 -5.07 -18.84
N GLU A 192 6.67 -3.92 -18.74
CA GLU A 192 8.11 -3.89 -18.46
C GLU A 192 8.40 -4.16 -16.98
N GLY A 193 7.48 -3.79 -16.09
CA GLY A 193 7.55 -4.07 -14.66
C GLY A 193 7.52 -5.56 -14.34
N LEU A 194 6.57 -6.32 -14.90
CA LEU A 194 6.40 -7.75 -14.62
C LEU A 194 7.61 -8.59 -15.02
N LYS A 195 8.30 -8.25 -16.12
CA LYS A 195 9.53 -8.96 -16.51
C LYS A 195 10.61 -8.86 -15.44
N LYS A 196 10.74 -7.68 -14.82
CA LYS A 196 11.70 -7.43 -13.75
C LYS A 196 11.23 -8.08 -12.44
N PHE A 197 9.96 -7.88 -12.08
CA PHE A 197 9.33 -8.41 -10.87
C PHE A 197 9.44 -9.93 -10.76
N SER A 198 9.25 -10.63 -11.87
CA SER A 198 9.29 -12.10 -11.91
C SER A 198 10.62 -12.69 -12.36
N ASN A 199 11.57 -11.83 -12.73
CA ASN A 199 12.80 -12.23 -13.43
C ASN A 199 12.51 -13.12 -14.66
N TRP A 200 11.44 -12.82 -15.41
CA TRP A 200 10.99 -13.61 -16.56
C TRP A 200 10.92 -12.77 -17.84
N PRO A 201 11.68 -13.11 -18.90
CA PRO A 201 11.90 -12.18 -20.01
C PRO A 201 10.75 -12.09 -21.04
N THR A 202 9.77 -13.01 -20.99
CA THR A 202 8.79 -13.20 -22.09
C THR A 202 7.33 -13.30 -21.62
N TYR A 203 6.41 -13.31 -22.59
CA TYR A 203 4.97 -13.52 -22.38
C TYR A 203 4.47 -14.65 -23.29
N PRO A 204 3.45 -15.43 -22.87
CA PRO A 204 2.63 -15.22 -21.66
C PRO A 204 3.34 -15.60 -20.35
N GLN A 205 2.89 -15.03 -19.23
CA GLN A 205 3.30 -15.39 -17.86
C GLN A 205 2.07 -15.88 -17.09
N VAL A 206 2.19 -17.02 -16.42
CA VAL A 206 1.12 -17.65 -15.65
C VAL A 206 1.49 -17.66 -14.18
N TYR A 207 0.60 -17.12 -13.35
CA TYR A 207 0.73 -17.07 -11.91
C TYR A 207 -0.34 -17.91 -11.24
N VAL A 208 0.02 -18.56 -10.14
CA VAL A 208 -0.90 -19.24 -9.22
C VAL A 208 -0.66 -18.69 -7.83
N LYS A 209 -1.70 -18.14 -7.19
CA LYS A 209 -1.65 -17.54 -5.84
C LYS A 209 -0.49 -16.53 -5.68
N GLY A 210 -0.28 -15.70 -6.71
CA GLY A 210 0.78 -14.69 -6.72
C GLY A 210 2.18 -15.19 -7.10
N GLU A 211 2.38 -16.50 -7.24
CA GLU A 211 3.67 -17.10 -7.60
C GLU A 211 3.75 -17.41 -9.10
N LEU A 212 4.88 -17.09 -9.74
CA LEU A 212 5.09 -17.39 -11.16
C LEU A 212 5.29 -18.89 -11.37
N ILE A 213 4.42 -19.51 -12.16
CA ILE A 213 4.59 -20.88 -12.65
C ILE A 213 5.48 -20.90 -13.90
N GLY A 214 5.27 -19.93 -14.81
CA GLY A 214 6.11 -19.79 -16.00
C GLY A 214 5.35 -19.37 -17.26
N GLY A 215 5.99 -19.60 -18.41
CA GLY A 215 5.39 -19.37 -19.73
C GLY A 215 4.75 -20.61 -20.34
N VAL A 216 4.24 -20.48 -21.57
CA VAL A 216 3.49 -21.54 -22.27
C VAL A 216 4.26 -22.86 -22.41
N ASP A 217 5.58 -22.83 -22.53
CA ASP A 217 6.39 -24.05 -22.67
C ASP A 217 6.48 -24.84 -21.36
N ILE A 218 6.55 -24.15 -20.20
CA ILE A 218 6.46 -24.80 -18.89
C ILE A 218 5.07 -25.39 -18.70
N ILE A 219 4.02 -24.62 -19.02
CA ILE A 219 2.64 -25.11 -18.92
C ILE A 219 2.41 -26.34 -19.79
N ARG A 220 3.02 -26.40 -20.98
CA ARG A 220 2.99 -27.58 -21.84
C ARG A 220 3.71 -28.77 -21.19
N ALA A 221 4.90 -28.56 -20.61
CA ALA A 221 5.63 -29.60 -19.90
C ALA A 221 4.80 -30.19 -18.74
N LEU A 222 4.12 -29.35 -17.96
CA LEU A 222 3.20 -29.79 -16.89
C LEU A 222 2.05 -30.66 -17.42
N CYS A 223 1.62 -30.45 -18.66
CA CYS A 223 0.60 -31.29 -19.29
C CYS A 223 1.16 -32.65 -19.70
N GLU A 224 2.40 -32.68 -20.16
CA GLU A 224 3.10 -33.87 -20.64
C GLU A 224 3.54 -34.79 -19.48
N ASP A 225 3.97 -34.21 -18.36
CA ASP A 225 4.39 -34.95 -17.16
C ASP A 225 3.22 -35.31 -16.22
N GLY A 226 2.02 -34.78 -16.46
CA GLY A 226 0.80 -35.07 -15.70
C GLY A 226 0.60 -34.22 -14.45
N SER A 227 1.54 -33.34 -14.09
CA SER A 227 1.48 -32.51 -12.88
C SER A 227 0.59 -31.27 -13.02
N PHE A 228 0.04 -30.99 -14.21
CA PHE A 228 -0.81 -29.82 -14.47
C PHE A 228 -1.91 -29.63 -13.41
N ASN A 229 -2.67 -30.67 -13.09
CA ASN A 229 -3.79 -30.56 -12.14
C ASN A 229 -3.34 -30.35 -10.69
N GLU A 230 -2.07 -30.64 -10.37
CA GLU A 230 -1.51 -30.43 -9.03
C GLU A 230 -1.07 -28.97 -8.84
N VAL A 231 -0.63 -28.34 -9.92
CA VAL A 231 -0.17 -26.94 -9.92
C VAL A 231 -1.34 -25.96 -9.82
N PHE A 232 -2.46 -26.25 -10.49
CA PHE A 232 -3.61 -25.35 -10.52
C PHE A 232 -4.62 -25.67 -9.41
N PRO A 233 -5.22 -24.64 -8.79
CA PRO A 233 -6.20 -24.84 -7.74
C PRO A 233 -7.48 -25.53 -8.29
N PRO A 234 -8.11 -26.46 -7.56
CA PRO A 234 -9.27 -27.22 -8.05
C PRO A 234 -10.44 -26.33 -8.51
N GLU A 235 -10.65 -25.19 -7.85
CA GLU A 235 -11.66 -24.19 -8.21
C GLU A 235 -11.42 -23.49 -9.56
N ALA A 236 -10.23 -23.64 -10.16
CA ALA A 236 -9.93 -23.09 -11.48
C ALA A 236 -10.61 -23.87 -12.63
N PHE A 237 -11.01 -25.11 -12.37
CA PHE A 237 -11.50 -26.05 -13.37
C PHE A 237 -13.03 -26.05 -13.51
N ALA A 238 -13.52 -26.34 -14.72
CA ALA A 238 -14.94 -26.50 -15.07
C ALA A 238 -15.41 -27.95 -14.96
#